data_AF-A0ABC9YQJ7-F1
#
_entry.id   AF-A0ABC9YQJ7-F1
#
_cell.length_a   1.000
_cell.length_b   1.000
_cell.length_c   1.000
_cell.angle_alpha   90.00
_cell.angle_beta   90.00
_cell.angle_gamma   90.00
#
_symmetry.space_group_name_H-M   'P 1'
#
loop_
_entity.id
_entity.type
_entity.pdbx_description
1 polymer ?
#
loop_
_entity_poly.entity_id
_entity_poly.type
_entity_poly.pdbx_seq_one_letter_code
_entity_poly.pdbx_strand_id
1 'polypeptide(L)'
;MERPDSDAPTATEPVAGEHTDLPEHLRRVHMIGIGGAGMSGIARILLSRGGMVSGSDAKESRTVLALRARGAQVRIGHDGSALDLLPGGPTAVVTTYAAIPKTNPELVEAHRRGLPVLLRPAVLAWLMQGHKTLLVSGTHGKTSTTSMLVVALQHCGFDPSFAVGGELNEAGTNAHHGTGGIFVAEADESDGSLLQYAPDVAVVTNIESDHLDYFGTDEAYVQVFDDFVDRLEPGGRLVVCLDDPGSLGLARRSVAKLKDNPDGIQVIGYGSGGALDDSGAETGVPVGARLLSWEPRDVGGVAVFQLSDEPAPRTLRLSVPGRHMALNALGALLAARATGADMGEIIQGLEGFGGVHRRFQLTGRENGVRVFDDYAHHPTEVRAVLSAAAELVAQEARDGARSRPGRVIVVFQPHLYSRTATFATEFGAALSLADEVVVLDVYGAREEPLPGVNGALVANAVTKPVHYQPDMSRVGKQVGALARPGDVVITMGAGDVTMLGGQILDGLRARPGHGR
;
A
#
# COMPACT_ATOMS: atom_id res chain seq x y z
N MET A 1 56.28 -48.98 -36.85
CA MET A 1 56.36 -47.88 -37.83
C MET A 1 55.29 -46.89 -37.45
N GLU A 2 55.73 -45.82 -36.82
CA GLU A 2 54.94 -44.74 -36.23
C GLU A 2 53.99 -44.13 -37.26
N ARG A 3 52.79 -43.75 -36.82
CA ARG A 3 51.95 -42.76 -37.49
C ARG A 3 51.83 -41.55 -36.55
N PRO A 4 51.96 -40.31 -37.06
CA PRO A 4 52.13 -39.13 -36.24
C PRO A 4 50.79 -38.55 -35.76
N ASP A 5 50.89 -37.88 -34.63
CA ASP A 5 49.87 -37.02 -34.02
C ASP A 5 49.40 -35.90 -34.96
N SER A 6 48.10 -35.64 -34.91
CA SER A 6 47.55 -34.31 -35.19
C SER A 6 46.51 -33.99 -34.13
N ASP A 7 46.96 -33.37 -33.04
CA ASP A 7 46.11 -32.65 -32.09
C ASP A 7 45.41 -31.50 -32.82
N ALA A 8 44.08 -31.58 -32.91
CA ALA A 8 43.22 -30.44 -33.15
C ALA A 8 42.48 -30.15 -31.83
N PRO A 9 42.57 -28.94 -31.27
CA PRO A 9 41.84 -28.61 -30.05
C PRO A 9 40.34 -28.58 -30.38
N THR A 10 39.58 -29.44 -29.71
CA THR A 10 38.12 -29.39 -29.68
C THR A 10 37.70 -28.00 -29.23
N ALA A 11 37.08 -27.24 -30.14
CA ALA A 11 36.40 -26.00 -29.82
C ALA A 11 35.31 -26.33 -28.79
N THR A 12 35.54 -25.92 -27.55
CA THR A 12 34.50 -25.84 -26.53
C THR A 12 33.44 -24.88 -27.04
N GLU A 13 32.25 -25.40 -27.27
CA GLU A 13 31.06 -24.58 -27.53
C GLU A 13 30.90 -23.54 -26.41
N PRO A 14 30.48 -22.30 -26.73
CA PRO A 14 30.23 -21.30 -25.71
C PRO A 14 29.08 -21.80 -24.81
N VAL A 15 29.33 -21.88 -23.50
CA VAL A 15 28.29 -22.02 -22.49
C VAL A 15 27.32 -20.85 -22.69
N ALA A 16 26.03 -21.16 -22.85
CA ALA A 16 24.96 -20.20 -23.09
C ALA A 16 25.08 -19.00 -22.14
N GLY A 17 25.31 -17.81 -22.71
CA GLY A 17 25.29 -16.57 -21.96
C GLY A 17 23.89 -16.35 -21.40
N GLU A 18 23.80 -16.05 -20.10
CA GLU A 18 22.58 -15.62 -19.44
C GLU A 18 22.00 -14.41 -20.19
N HIS A 19 20.94 -14.64 -20.96
CA HIS A 19 20.18 -13.57 -21.57
C HIS A 19 19.47 -12.81 -20.45
N THR A 20 19.96 -11.62 -20.11
CA THR A 20 19.27 -10.71 -19.19
C THR A 20 18.18 -9.95 -19.95
N ASP A 21 16.94 -9.99 -19.49
CA ASP A 21 15.83 -9.16 -20.03
C ASP A 21 15.94 -7.68 -19.60
N LEU A 22 17.05 -7.29 -18.98
CA LEU A 22 17.30 -5.93 -18.50
C LEU A 22 18.13 -5.12 -19.50
N PRO A 23 17.80 -3.83 -19.70
CA PRO A 23 18.64 -2.94 -20.47
C PRO A 23 20.01 -2.78 -19.80
N GLU A 24 21.04 -2.43 -20.59
CA GLU A 24 22.43 -2.41 -20.11
C GLU A 24 22.61 -1.58 -18.84
N HIS A 25 21.95 -0.42 -18.75
CA HIS A 25 22.04 0.47 -17.60
C HIS A 25 21.41 -0.08 -16.31
N LEU A 26 20.58 -1.13 -16.38
CA LEU A 26 19.97 -1.81 -15.22
C LEU A 26 20.58 -3.20 -14.95
N ARG A 27 21.65 -3.60 -15.65
CA ARG A 27 22.29 -4.91 -15.42
C ARG A 27 23.04 -5.01 -14.09
N ARG A 28 23.62 -3.91 -13.61
CA ARG A 28 24.38 -3.86 -12.35
C ARG A 28 23.94 -2.64 -11.54
N VAL A 29 23.03 -2.82 -10.60
CA VAL A 29 22.41 -1.68 -9.91
C VAL A 29 22.88 -1.61 -8.46
N HIS A 30 23.29 -0.42 -8.02
CA HIS A 30 23.48 -0.13 -6.60
C HIS A 30 22.29 0.66 -6.06
N MET A 31 21.68 0.23 -4.96
CA MET A 31 20.46 0.84 -4.41
C MET A 31 20.72 1.42 -3.01
N ILE A 32 20.53 2.72 -2.85
CA ILE A 32 20.71 3.42 -1.57
C ILE A 32 19.36 3.42 -0.82
N GLY A 33 19.34 2.94 0.42
CA GLY A 33 18.10 2.71 1.16
C GLY A 33 17.35 1.46 0.70
N ILE A 34 18.09 0.40 0.36
CA ILE A 34 17.54 -0.83 -0.23
C ILE A 34 16.57 -1.58 0.70
N GLY A 35 16.61 -1.31 2.01
CA GLY A 35 15.77 -1.97 3.01
C GLY A 35 14.32 -1.46 3.05
N GLY A 36 14.03 -0.33 2.41
CA GLY A 36 12.66 0.21 2.31
C GLY A 36 11.75 -0.68 1.45
N ALA A 37 10.44 -0.69 1.73
CA ALA A 37 9.47 -1.54 1.03
C ALA A 37 9.53 -1.33 -0.50
N GLY A 38 9.38 -0.10 -0.99
CA GLY A 38 9.42 0.19 -2.43
C GLY A 38 10.77 -0.15 -3.09
N MET A 39 11.90 0.15 -2.44
CA MET A 39 13.23 -0.14 -2.98
C MET A 39 13.53 -1.63 -3.04
N SER A 40 13.19 -2.36 -1.98
CA SER A 40 13.37 -3.82 -1.92
C SER A 40 12.51 -4.56 -2.94
N GLY A 41 11.33 -4.04 -3.27
CA GLY A 41 10.49 -4.61 -4.32
C GLY A 41 11.17 -4.56 -5.69
N ILE A 42 11.71 -3.39 -6.06
CA ILE A 42 12.48 -3.23 -7.30
C ILE A 42 13.72 -4.12 -7.31
N ALA A 43 14.45 -4.20 -6.19
CA ALA A 43 15.61 -5.08 -6.06
C ALA A 43 15.26 -6.56 -6.33
N ARG A 44 14.11 -7.04 -5.82
CA ARG A 44 13.64 -8.41 -6.07
C ARG A 44 13.38 -8.67 -7.55
N ILE A 45 12.73 -7.73 -8.25
CA ILE A 45 12.44 -7.88 -9.68
C ILE A 45 13.74 -7.85 -10.51
N LEU A 46 14.66 -6.93 -10.20
CA LEU A 46 15.97 -6.86 -10.87
C LEU A 46 16.74 -8.17 -10.72
N LEU A 47 16.85 -8.71 -9.50
CA LEU A 47 17.49 -10.01 -9.25
C LEU A 47 16.81 -11.14 -10.03
N SER A 48 15.47 -11.15 -10.05
CA SER A 48 14.70 -12.20 -10.75
C SER A 48 14.87 -12.15 -12.27
N ARG A 49 15.19 -10.98 -12.84
CA ARG A 49 15.50 -10.79 -14.27
C ARG A 49 17.00 -10.90 -14.59
N GLY A 50 17.78 -11.50 -13.69
CA GLY A 50 19.22 -11.74 -13.88
C GLY A 50 20.12 -10.52 -13.65
N GLY A 51 19.59 -9.44 -13.08
CA GLY A 51 20.37 -8.26 -12.72
C GLY A 51 21.22 -8.48 -11.48
N MET A 52 22.42 -7.90 -11.45
CA MET A 52 23.26 -7.87 -10.26
C MET A 52 22.86 -6.69 -9.38
N VAL A 53 22.49 -6.96 -8.13
CA VAL A 53 22.05 -5.91 -7.20
C VAL A 53 23.01 -5.79 -6.02
N SER A 54 23.45 -4.58 -5.74
CA SER A 54 24.05 -4.20 -4.47
C SER A 54 23.25 -3.08 -3.82
N GLY A 55 23.52 -2.77 -2.56
CA GLY A 55 22.91 -1.62 -1.93
C GLY A 55 23.41 -1.34 -0.53
N SER A 56 22.86 -0.28 0.05
CA SER A 56 23.11 0.13 1.41
C SER A 56 21.81 0.43 2.14
N ASP A 57 21.78 0.23 3.45
CA ASP A 57 20.71 0.76 4.31
C ASP A 57 21.26 1.20 5.66
N ALA A 58 20.61 2.15 6.31
CA ALA A 58 21.01 2.65 7.61
C ALA A 58 20.87 1.60 8.72
N LYS A 59 19.90 0.68 8.60
CA LYS A 59 19.62 -0.35 9.61
C LYS A 59 19.47 -1.73 8.98
N GLU A 60 19.88 -2.75 9.72
CA GLU A 60 19.56 -4.13 9.34
C GLU A 60 18.08 -4.42 9.55
N SER A 61 17.48 -5.18 8.63
CA SER A 61 16.07 -5.54 8.66
C SER A 61 15.83 -6.92 8.04
N ARG A 62 14.65 -7.51 8.28
CA ARG A 62 14.22 -8.75 7.62
C ARG A 62 14.25 -8.62 6.10
N THR A 63 13.90 -7.45 5.57
CA THR A 63 13.97 -7.13 4.14
C THR A 63 15.39 -7.22 3.60
N VAL A 64 16.36 -6.62 4.29
CA VAL A 64 17.78 -6.69 3.89
C VAL A 64 18.28 -8.13 3.90
N LEU A 65 17.95 -8.90 4.94
CA LEU A 65 18.32 -10.32 5.03
C LEU A 65 17.71 -11.13 3.88
N ALA A 66 16.43 -10.88 3.54
CA ALA A 66 15.73 -11.55 2.44
C ALA A 66 16.30 -11.22 1.05
N LEU A 67 16.86 -10.02 0.86
CA LEU A 67 17.56 -9.63 -0.37
C LEU A 67 18.94 -10.28 -0.47
N ARG A 68 19.70 -10.32 0.63
CA ARG A 68 20.99 -11.03 0.67
C ARG A 68 20.82 -12.51 0.36
N ALA A 69 19.77 -13.14 0.90
CA ALA A 69 19.44 -14.54 0.58
C ALA A 69 19.11 -14.77 -0.91
N ARG A 70 18.74 -13.72 -1.65
CA ARG A 70 18.51 -13.73 -3.11
C ARG A 70 19.74 -13.31 -3.93
N GLY A 71 20.90 -13.12 -3.29
CA GLY A 71 22.15 -12.78 -3.96
C GLY A 71 22.48 -11.29 -4.00
N ALA A 72 21.70 -10.41 -3.37
CA ALA A 72 22.07 -9.00 -3.27
C ALA A 72 23.27 -8.79 -2.34
N GLN A 73 24.19 -7.92 -2.72
CA GLN A 73 25.29 -7.49 -1.87
C GLN A 73 24.91 -6.23 -1.09
N VAL A 74 24.55 -6.37 0.19
CA VAL A 74 24.03 -5.24 0.99
C VAL A 74 24.95 -4.88 2.15
N ARG A 75 25.36 -3.61 2.23
CA ARG A 75 26.10 -3.02 3.35
C ARG A 75 25.15 -2.31 4.33
N ILE A 76 25.45 -2.38 5.63
CA ILE A 76 24.79 -1.55 6.64
C ILE A 76 25.62 -0.29 6.89
N GLY A 77 24.95 0.86 6.91
CA GLY A 77 25.56 2.19 6.89
C GLY A 77 25.89 2.66 5.48
N HIS A 78 25.86 3.97 5.29
CA HIS A 78 26.13 4.60 4.00
C HIS A 78 27.60 5.00 3.88
N ASP A 79 28.28 4.54 2.82
CA ASP A 79 29.70 4.84 2.58
C ASP A 79 30.04 4.72 1.09
N GLY A 80 30.84 5.64 0.54
CA GLY A 80 31.18 5.65 -0.89
C GLY A 80 31.80 4.35 -1.40
N SER A 81 32.50 3.58 -0.55
CA SER A 81 33.05 2.26 -0.94
C SER A 81 31.97 1.20 -1.20
N ALA A 82 30.71 1.43 -0.82
CA ALA A 82 29.60 0.54 -1.14
C ALA A 82 29.36 0.44 -2.66
N LEU A 83 29.79 1.43 -3.45
CA LEU A 83 29.73 1.38 -4.91
C LEU A 83 30.72 0.39 -5.54
N ASP A 84 31.65 -0.16 -4.77
CA ASP A 84 32.62 -1.16 -5.22
C ASP A 84 32.18 -2.61 -4.97
N LEU A 85 30.97 -2.82 -4.41
CA LEU A 85 30.44 -4.16 -4.10
C LEU A 85 30.21 -5.01 -5.37
N LEU A 86 29.77 -4.40 -6.47
CA LEU A 86 29.53 -5.15 -7.71
C LEU A 86 30.82 -5.28 -8.54
N PRO A 87 31.11 -6.45 -9.10
CA PRO A 87 32.23 -6.61 -10.01
C PRO A 87 32.03 -5.72 -11.25
N GLY A 88 33.07 -4.96 -11.60
CA GLY A 88 33.00 -3.96 -12.68
C GLY A 88 32.21 -2.69 -12.33
N GLY A 89 31.78 -2.54 -11.07
CA GLY A 89 30.99 -1.41 -10.59
C GLY A 89 29.53 -1.40 -11.08
N PRO A 90 28.66 -0.61 -10.44
CA PRO A 90 27.28 -0.43 -10.88
C PRO A 90 27.22 0.34 -12.20
N THR A 91 26.27 -0.05 -13.06
CA THR A 91 25.85 0.71 -14.24
C THR A 91 24.95 1.89 -13.88
N ALA A 92 24.24 1.80 -12.76
CA ALA A 92 23.41 2.89 -12.24
C ALA A 92 23.29 2.81 -10.70
N VAL A 93 23.07 3.98 -10.10
CA VAL A 93 22.73 4.13 -8.68
C VAL A 93 21.25 4.51 -8.57
N VAL A 94 20.49 3.79 -7.75
CA VAL A 94 19.06 4.04 -7.55
C VAL A 94 18.82 4.56 -6.14
N THR A 95 18.03 5.63 -6.03
CA THR A 95 17.74 6.28 -4.75
C THR A 95 16.29 6.77 -4.67
N THR A 96 15.92 7.29 -3.50
CA THR A 96 14.70 8.06 -3.25
C THR A 96 15.02 9.31 -2.44
N TYR A 97 14.59 10.48 -2.91
CA TYR A 97 14.83 11.74 -2.20
C TYR A 97 13.90 11.96 -1.00
N ALA A 98 12.86 11.15 -0.86
CA ALA A 98 12.01 11.18 0.33
C ALA A 98 12.75 10.66 1.58
N ALA A 99 13.75 9.79 1.42
CA ALA A 99 14.45 9.17 2.55
C ALA A 99 15.98 9.38 2.55
N ILE A 100 16.58 9.67 1.39
CA ILE A 100 18.02 9.80 1.22
C ILE A 100 18.37 11.25 0.84
N PRO A 101 19.13 11.98 1.69
CA PRO A 101 19.52 13.35 1.37
C PRO A 101 20.54 13.37 0.23
N LYS A 102 20.54 14.45 -0.56
CA LYS A 102 21.51 14.65 -1.67
C LYS A 102 22.97 14.65 -1.23
N THR A 103 23.23 14.89 0.05
CA THR A 103 24.55 14.87 0.68
C THR A 103 25.01 13.47 1.10
N ASN A 104 24.23 12.42 0.83
CA ASN A 104 24.61 11.05 1.12
C ASN A 104 25.97 10.70 0.48
N PRO A 105 26.92 10.07 1.21
CA PRO A 105 28.27 9.82 0.72
C PRO A 105 28.32 8.94 -0.55
N GLU A 106 27.37 8.01 -0.71
CA GLU A 106 27.28 7.18 -1.92
C GLU A 106 26.75 7.97 -3.12
N LEU A 107 25.83 8.91 -2.91
CA LEU A 107 25.39 9.80 -3.99
C LEU A 107 26.51 10.74 -4.43
N VAL A 108 27.25 11.32 -3.49
CA VAL A 108 28.40 12.18 -3.81
C VAL A 108 29.45 11.41 -4.61
N GLU A 109 29.75 10.18 -4.20
CA GLU A 109 30.69 9.32 -4.91
C GLU A 109 30.18 8.89 -6.29
N ALA A 110 28.87 8.60 -6.43
CA ALA A 110 28.26 8.29 -7.72
C ALA A 110 28.44 9.44 -8.72
N HIS A 111 28.16 10.68 -8.29
CA HIS A 111 28.39 11.87 -9.11
C HIS A 111 29.87 12.06 -9.45
N ARG A 112 30.78 11.86 -8.49
CA ARG A 112 32.23 11.94 -8.73
C ARG A 112 32.70 10.94 -9.79
N ARG A 113 32.10 9.74 -9.83
CA ARG A 113 32.39 8.68 -10.81
C ARG A 113 31.61 8.83 -12.13
N GLY A 114 30.75 9.83 -12.26
CA GLY A 114 29.90 10.02 -13.44
C GLY A 114 28.85 8.93 -13.63
N LEU A 115 28.45 8.25 -12.55
CA LEU A 115 27.44 7.19 -12.58
C LEU A 115 26.03 7.79 -12.70
N PRO A 116 25.17 7.26 -13.57
CA PRO A 116 23.77 7.66 -13.63
C PRO A 116 23.08 7.45 -12.28
N VAL A 117 22.42 8.48 -11.77
CA VAL A 117 21.57 8.40 -10.58
C VAL A 117 20.11 8.40 -11.03
N LEU A 118 19.42 7.29 -10.79
CA LEU A 118 18.02 7.08 -11.13
C LEU A 118 17.16 7.13 -9.87
N LEU A 119 15.91 7.58 -10.03
CA LEU A 119 14.93 7.49 -8.96
C LEU A 119 14.16 6.17 -9.06
N ARG A 120 13.73 5.67 -7.90
CA ARG A 120 12.85 4.49 -7.77
C ARG A 120 11.73 4.43 -8.83
N PRO A 121 10.94 5.48 -9.09
CA PRO A 121 9.82 5.44 -10.02
C PRO A 121 10.27 5.22 -11.47
N ALA A 122 11.40 5.82 -11.87
CA ALA A 122 11.94 5.66 -13.22
C ALA A 122 12.37 4.21 -13.46
N VAL A 123 12.99 3.56 -12.47
CA VAL A 123 13.37 2.14 -12.59
C VAL A 123 12.13 1.25 -12.63
N LEU A 124 11.10 1.54 -11.83
CA LEU A 124 9.85 0.80 -11.90
C LEU A 124 9.18 0.96 -13.27
N ALA A 125 9.15 2.17 -13.83
CA ALA A 125 8.65 2.41 -15.19
C ALA A 125 9.38 1.57 -16.24
N TRP A 126 10.72 1.48 -16.16
CA TRP A 126 11.50 0.59 -17.03
C TRP A 126 11.13 -0.89 -16.85
N LEU A 127 10.95 -1.36 -15.61
CA LEU A 127 10.57 -2.75 -15.35
C LEU A 127 9.17 -3.12 -15.87
N MET A 128 8.30 -2.13 -16.02
CA MET A 128 6.95 -2.29 -16.56
C MET A 128 6.90 -2.31 -18.09
N GLN A 129 7.95 -1.88 -18.79
CA GLN A 129 7.97 -1.90 -20.25
C GLN A 129 7.70 -3.30 -20.81
N GLY A 130 6.94 -3.35 -21.90
CA GLY A 130 6.54 -4.60 -22.55
C GLY A 130 5.41 -5.36 -21.84
N HIS A 131 4.87 -4.85 -20.74
CA HIS A 131 3.73 -5.43 -20.03
C HIS A 131 2.48 -4.56 -20.22
N LYS A 132 1.30 -5.18 -20.11
CA LYS A 132 0.06 -4.46 -19.85
C LYS A 132 0.05 -3.99 -18.39
N THR A 133 -0.03 -2.69 -18.17
CA THR A 133 0.18 -2.05 -16.88
C THR A 133 -1.13 -1.66 -16.21
N LEU A 134 -1.33 -2.13 -14.98
CA LEU A 134 -2.47 -1.80 -14.13
C LEU A 134 -1.93 -1.05 -12.91
N LEU A 135 -2.15 0.27 -12.90
CA LEU A 135 -1.63 1.15 -11.85
C LEU A 135 -2.75 1.58 -10.91
N VAL A 136 -2.47 1.56 -9.61
CA VAL A 136 -3.40 2.01 -8.58
C VAL A 136 -2.80 3.22 -7.87
N SER A 137 -3.53 4.32 -7.88
CA SER A 137 -3.18 5.61 -7.27
C SER A 137 -4.36 6.17 -6.45
N GLY A 138 -4.12 7.29 -5.77
CA GLY A 138 -5.06 8.00 -4.92
C GLY A 138 -4.49 8.20 -3.51
N THR A 139 -5.01 9.17 -2.76
CA THR A 139 -4.44 9.57 -1.46
C THR A 139 -4.34 8.39 -0.49
N HIS A 140 -5.39 7.57 -0.42
CA HIS A 140 -5.50 6.44 0.50
C HIS A 140 -6.04 5.17 -0.19
N GLY A 141 -5.77 4.00 0.40
CA GLY A 141 -6.32 2.72 -0.05
C GLY A 141 -5.57 2.04 -1.20
N LYS A 142 -4.53 2.68 -1.75
CA LYS A 142 -3.71 2.15 -2.86
C LYS A 142 -3.24 0.72 -2.60
N THR A 143 -2.45 0.51 -1.54
CA THR A 143 -1.85 -0.79 -1.22
C THR A 143 -2.89 -1.92 -1.13
N SER A 144 -4.04 -1.67 -0.50
CA SER A 144 -5.11 -2.67 -0.38
C SER A 144 -5.74 -2.98 -1.73
N THR A 145 -6.06 -1.96 -2.53
CA THR A 145 -6.65 -2.11 -3.87
C THR A 145 -5.68 -2.81 -4.83
N THR A 146 -4.40 -2.44 -4.84
CA THR A 146 -3.35 -3.10 -5.63
C THR A 146 -3.23 -4.58 -5.24
N SER A 147 -3.26 -4.87 -3.94
CA SER A 147 -3.16 -6.23 -3.42
C SER A 147 -4.35 -7.10 -3.81
N MET A 148 -5.57 -6.57 -3.65
CA MET A 148 -6.80 -7.21 -4.10
C MET A 148 -6.77 -7.51 -5.60
N LEU A 149 -6.26 -6.57 -6.41
CA LEU A 149 -6.11 -6.75 -7.86
C LEU A 149 -5.12 -7.87 -8.20
N VAL A 150 -3.97 -7.92 -7.53
CA VAL A 150 -2.99 -9.01 -7.71
C VAL A 150 -3.59 -10.36 -7.37
N VAL A 151 -4.23 -10.49 -6.20
CA VAL A 151 -4.82 -11.76 -5.74
C VAL A 151 -5.94 -12.21 -6.67
N ALA A 152 -6.80 -11.29 -7.12
CA ALA A 152 -7.85 -11.60 -8.08
C ALA A 152 -7.28 -12.14 -9.40
N LEU A 153 -6.25 -11.49 -9.96
CA LEU A 153 -5.62 -11.93 -11.20
C LEU A 153 -4.90 -13.27 -11.05
N GLN A 154 -4.20 -13.48 -9.93
CA GLN A 154 -3.56 -14.76 -9.62
C GLN A 154 -4.57 -15.91 -9.54
N HIS A 155 -5.72 -15.67 -8.90
CA HIS A 155 -6.80 -16.64 -8.83
C HIS A 155 -7.39 -16.98 -10.20
N CYS A 156 -7.48 -15.99 -11.09
CA CYS A 156 -7.90 -16.17 -12.49
C CYS A 156 -6.83 -16.87 -13.36
N GLY A 157 -5.74 -17.38 -12.78
CA GLY A 157 -4.68 -18.09 -13.48
C GLY A 157 -3.66 -17.20 -14.22
N PHE A 158 -3.73 -15.88 -14.04
CA PHE A 158 -2.66 -15.00 -14.52
C PHE A 158 -1.47 -15.05 -13.55
N ASP A 159 -0.25 -14.86 -14.08
CA ASP A 159 0.95 -14.70 -13.27
C ASP A 159 1.52 -13.28 -13.46
N PRO A 160 0.89 -12.25 -12.85
CA PRO A 160 1.33 -10.87 -13.04
C PRO A 160 2.66 -10.62 -12.32
N SER A 161 3.54 -9.84 -12.96
CA SER A 161 4.56 -9.12 -12.20
C SER A 161 3.87 -8.08 -11.32
N PHE A 162 4.37 -7.81 -10.12
CA PHE A 162 3.81 -6.75 -9.28
C PHE A 162 4.81 -6.04 -8.38
N ALA A 163 4.49 -4.80 -8.02
CA ALA A 163 5.19 -3.99 -7.04
C ALA A 163 4.19 -3.20 -6.16
N VAL A 164 4.07 -3.60 -4.89
CA VAL A 164 3.08 -3.10 -3.93
C VAL A 164 3.78 -2.42 -2.75
N GLY A 165 3.17 -1.36 -2.18
CA GLY A 165 3.74 -0.60 -1.06
C GLY A 165 3.80 -1.34 0.29
N GLY A 166 3.24 -2.55 0.37
CA GLY A 166 3.16 -3.38 1.59
C GLY A 166 3.31 -4.87 1.28
N GLU A 167 3.49 -5.67 2.33
CA GLU A 167 3.61 -7.13 2.20
C GLU A 167 2.23 -7.78 2.07
N LEU A 168 2.01 -8.49 0.97
CA LEU A 168 0.84 -9.35 0.74
C LEU A 168 0.92 -10.58 1.64
N ASN A 169 -0.15 -10.89 2.38
CA ASN A 169 -0.17 -12.02 3.31
C ASN A 169 -0.02 -13.37 2.58
N GLU A 170 -0.61 -13.50 1.39
CA GLU A 170 -0.63 -14.72 0.59
C GLU A 170 0.73 -15.00 -0.06
N ALA A 171 1.43 -13.94 -0.48
CA ALA A 171 2.70 -14.05 -1.19
C ALA A 171 3.93 -13.93 -0.28
N GLY A 172 3.79 -13.38 0.93
CA GLY A 172 4.91 -13.08 1.85
C GLY A 172 5.96 -12.14 1.24
N THR A 173 5.55 -11.34 0.25
CA THR A 173 6.40 -10.42 -0.50
C THR A 173 5.58 -9.21 -0.94
N ASN A 174 6.27 -8.11 -1.19
CA ASN A 174 5.68 -6.88 -1.72
C ASN A 174 5.98 -6.69 -3.22
N ALA A 175 6.79 -7.57 -3.82
CA ALA A 175 7.00 -7.59 -5.26
C ALA A 175 7.30 -9.00 -5.78
N HIS A 176 7.01 -9.21 -7.05
CA HIS A 176 7.20 -10.47 -7.77
C HIS A 176 7.48 -10.20 -9.24
N HIS A 177 8.33 -11.03 -9.85
CA HIS A 177 8.46 -11.08 -11.30
C HIS A 177 7.70 -12.31 -11.81
N GLY A 178 6.51 -12.05 -12.35
CA GLY A 178 5.67 -13.06 -12.97
C GLY A 178 6.06 -13.34 -14.42
N THR A 179 5.65 -14.50 -14.91
CA THR A 179 5.84 -14.98 -16.28
C THR A 179 4.79 -14.45 -17.26
N GLY A 180 3.70 -13.87 -16.76
CA GLY A 180 2.61 -13.30 -17.57
C GLY A 180 2.91 -11.91 -18.10
N GLY A 181 2.14 -11.48 -19.10
CA GLY A 181 2.27 -10.16 -19.75
C GLY A 181 1.64 -8.99 -18.98
N ILE A 182 1.31 -9.16 -17.70
CA ILE A 182 0.66 -8.12 -16.87
C ILE A 182 1.63 -7.62 -15.81
N PHE A 183 1.63 -6.32 -15.56
CA PHE A 183 2.31 -5.70 -14.43
C PHE A 183 1.32 -4.89 -13.60
N VAL A 184 1.19 -5.22 -12.31
CA VAL A 184 0.36 -4.48 -11.36
C VAL A 184 1.23 -3.67 -10.41
N ALA A 185 1.02 -2.37 -10.29
CA ALA A 185 1.82 -1.56 -9.37
C ALA A 185 1.02 -0.50 -8.62
N GLU A 186 1.48 -0.22 -7.40
CA GLU A 186 1.09 0.99 -6.67
C GLU A 186 1.85 2.19 -7.25
N ALA A 187 1.10 3.22 -7.66
CA ALA A 187 1.64 4.45 -8.20
C ALA A 187 1.50 5.57 -7.15
N ASP A 188 2.65 6.06 -6.69
CA ASP A 188 2.77 7.05 -5.62
C ASP A 188 2.54 8.46 -6.16
N GLU A 189 1.61 9.17 -5.57
CA GLU A 189 1.24 10.54 -5.91
C GLU A 189 2.03 11.59 -5.13
N SER A 190 2.69 11.22 -4.02
CA SER A 190 3.20 12.18 -3.03
C SER A 190 4.37 13.06 -3.48
N ASP A 191 5.12 12.62 -4.51
CA ASP A 191 6.35 13.28 -4.98
C ASP A 191 6.38 13.46 -6.52
N GLY A 192 5.21 13.38 -7.17
CA GLY A 192 5.09 13.47 -8.63
C GLY A 192 5.51 12.22 -9.41
N SER A 193 5.82 11.12 -8.71
CA SER A 193 6.18 9.83 -9.33
C SER A 193 5.16 9.32 -10.36
N LEU A 194 3.89 9.66 -10.21
CA LEU A 194 2.82 9.31 -11.16
C LEU A 194 3.20 9.60 -12.62
N LEU A 195 3.88 10.73 -12.86
CA LEU A 195 4.19 11.20 -14.21
C LEU A 195 5.34 10.43 -14.88
N GLN A 196 5.91 9.44 -14.20
CA GLN A 196 6.92 8.54 -14.78
C GLN A 196 6.30 7.35 -15.52
N TYR A 197 5.00 7.11 -15.33
CA TYR A 197 4.33 5.91 -15.81
C TYR A 197 3.42 6.19 -17.01
N ALA A 198 3.11 5.14 -17.79
CA ALA A 198 2.14 5.17 -18.88
C ALA A 198 1.22 3.94 -18.72
N PRO A 199 0.09 4.07 -18.00
CA PRO A 199 -0.78 2.94 -17.69
C PRO A 199 -1.66 2.51 -18.88
N ASP A 200 -1.97 1.21 -18.98
CA ASP A 200 -3.10 0.71 -19.76
C ASP A 200 -4.41 0.83 -18.97
N VAL A 201 -4.32 0.63 -17.65
CA VAL A 201 -5.43 0.78 -16.72
C VAL A 201 -4.94 1.57 -15.51
N ALA A 202 -5.65 2.64 -15.16
CA ALA A 202 -5.41 3.42 -13.96
C ALA A 202 -6.62 3.32 -13.03
N VAL A 203 -6.38 2.96 -11.78
CA VAL A 203 -7.37 3.02 -10.70
C VAL A 203 -7.05 4.23 -9.82
N VAL A 204 -8.01 5.12 -9.61
CA VAL A 204 -7.89 6.25 -8.66
C VAL A 204 -8.91 6.07 -7.55
N THR A 205 -8.43 5.80 -6.34
CA THR A 205 -9.26 5.46 -5.18
C THR A 205 -9.93 6.66 -4.53
N ASN A 206 -9.23 7.78 -4.44
CA ASN A 206 -9.68 9.08 -3.89
C ASN A 206 -8.61 10.16 -4.15
N ILE A 207 -9.01 11.43 -4.06
CA ILE A 207 -8.13 12.60 -4.14
C ILE A 207 -8.52 13.58 -3.02
N GLU A 208 -7.76 13.55 -1.93
CA GLU A 208 -7.89 14.44 -0.77
C GLU A 208 -6.62 15.28 -0.61
N SER A 209 -6.75 16.49 -0.06
CA SER A 209 -5.62 17.37 0.24
C SER A 209 -4.63 16.71 1.22
N ASP A 210 -3.51 16.22 0.69
CA ASP A 210 -2.34 15.71 1.41
C ASP A 210 -1.07 16.10 0.60
N HIS A 211 0.11 15.84 1.13
CA HIS A 211 1.39 16.02 0.43
C HIS A 211 1.68 17.45 -0.09
N LEU A 212 1.05 18.46 0.51
CA LEU A 212 1.22 19.87 0.13
C LEU A 212 2.63 20.40 0.42
N ASP A 213 3.45 19.68 1.18
CA ASP A 213 4.88 19.93 1.33
C ASP A 213 5.64 19.81 0.00
N TYR A 214 5.18 18.96 -0.92
CA TYR A 214 5.71 18.84 -2.27
C TYR A 214 4.99 19.74 -3.27
N PHE A 215 3.64 19.72 -3.26
CA PHE A 215 2.83 20.39 -4.29
C PHE A 215 2.55 21.88 -4.03
N GLY A 216 2.66 22.33 -2.78
CA GLY A 216 2.41 23.70 -2.36
C GLY A 216 0.93 24.09 -2.29
N THR A 217 0.09 23.68 -3.25
CA THR A 217 -1.35 23.97 -3.26
C THR A 217 -2.21 22.75 -3.63
N ASP A 218 -3.47 22.78 -3.21
CA ASP A 218 -4.46 21.74 -3.53
C ASP A 218 -4.66 21.62 -5.05
N GLU A 219 -4.64 22.73 -5.77
CA GLU A 219 -4.79 22.72 -7.24
C GLU A 219 -3.64 21.98 -7.91
N ALA A 220 -2.41 22.17 -7.43
CA ALA A 220 -1.24 21.46 -7.96
C ALA A 220 -1.31 19.95 -7.63
N TYR A 221 -1.78 19.59 -6.44
CA TYR A 221 -2.02 18.19 -6.07
C TYR A 221 -3.10 17.56 -6.95
N VAL A 222 -4.22 18.23 -7.20
CA VAL A 222 -5.27 17.71 -8.09
C VAL A 222 -4.76 17.60 -9.54
N GLN A 223 -4.01 18.59 -10.02
CA GLN A 223 -3.48 18.64 -11.39
C GLN A 223 -2.57 17.45 -11.70
N VAL A 224 -1.81 16.92 -10.73
CA VAL A 224 -0.94 15.76 -10.97
C VAL A 224 -1.73 14.52 -11.40
N PHE A 225 -2.98 14.38 -10.93
CA PHE A 225 -3.86 13.29 -11.34
C PHE A 225 -4.44 13.51 -12.74
N ASP A 226 -4.79 14.74 -13.10
CA ASP A 226 -5.18 15.07 -14.47
C ASP A 226 -4.04 14.77 -15.45
N ASP A 227 -2.82 15.17 -15.12
CA ASP A 227 -1.62 14.90 -15.91
C ASP A 227 -1.29 13.40 -15.98
N PHE A 228 -1.54 12.65 -14.90
CA PHE A 228 -1.38 11.19 -14.88
C PHE A 228 -2.39 10.48 -15.79
N VAL A 229 -3.66 10.91 -15.77
CA VAL A 229 -4.71 10.38 -16.65
C VAL A 229 -4.40 10.70 -18.11
N ASP A 230 -3.83 11.86 -18.42
CA ASP A 230 -3.42 12.22 -19.79
C ASP A 230 -2.26 11.35 -20.31
N ARG A 231 -1.63 10.52 -19.45
CA ARG A 231 -0.59 9.55 -19.81
C ARG A 231 -1.09 8.12 -20.00
N LEU A 232 -2.39 7.86 -19.83
CA LEU A 232 -2.97 6.56 -20.20
C LEU A 232 -2.70 6.27 -21.69
N GLU A 233 -2.33 5.02 -21.98
CA GLU A 233 -2.14 4.56 -23.35
C GLU A 233 -3.45 4.72 -24.17
N PRO A 234 -3.39 4.93 -25.49
CA PRO A 234 -4.58 5.01 -26.33
C PRO A 234 -5.50 3.78 -26.15
N GLY A 235 -6.79 4.03 -25.90
CA GLY A 235 -7.77 2.97 -25.57
C GLY A 235 -7.67 2.44 -24.13
N GLY A 236 -6.81 3.02 -23.29
CA GLY A 236 -6.66 2.71 -21.88
C GLY A 236 -7.91 3.01 -21.06
N ARG A 237 -7.93 2.56 -19.81
CA ARG A 237 -9.10 2.66 -18.93
C ARG A 237 -8.79 3.36 -17.61
N LEU A 238 -9.58 4.37 -17.28
CA LEU A 238 -9.63 5.02 -15.98
C LEU A 238 -10.78 4.44 -15.14
N VAL A 239 -10.45 3.81 -14.01
CA VAL A 239 -11.37 3.33 -12.99
C VAL A 239 -11.33 4.28 -11.80
N VAL A 240 -12.46 4.87 -11.43
CA VAL A 240 -12.50 5.98 -10.45
C VAL A 240 -13.58 5.77 -9.40
N CYS A 241 -13.25 6.00 -8.13
CA CYS A 241 -14.25 6.07 -7.08
C CYS A 241 -15.14 7.31 -7.29
N LEU A 242 -16.45 7.18 -7.15
CA LEU A 242 -17.41 8.28 -7.27
C LEU A 242 -17.92 8.77 -5.91
N ASP A 243 -17.65 8.03 -4.84
CA ASP A 243 -18.01 8.41 -3.46
C ASP A 243 -17.09 9.53 -2.92
N ASP A 244 -15.91 9.72 -3.54
CA ASP A 244 -14.98 10.78 -3.17
C ASP A 244 -15.13 12.00 -4.11
N PRO A 245 -15.36 13.23 -3.58
CA PRO A 245 -15.53 14.42 -4.41
C PRO A 245 -14.35 14.73 -5.33
N GLY A 246 -13.10 14.49 -4.88
CA GLY A 246 -11.91 14.80 -5.66
C GLY A 246 -11.78 13.93 -6.91
N SER A 247 -11.92 12.61 -6.73
CA SER A 247 -11.91 11.62 -7.83
C SER A 247 -13.16 11.69 -8.71
N LEU A 248 -14.33 12.06 -8.18
CA LEU A 248 -15.49 12.42 -9.01
C LEU A 248 -15.20 13.66 -9.88
N GLY A 249 -14.52 14.65 -9.33
CA GLY A 249 -14.04 15.82 -10.06
C GLY A 249 -13.11 15.45 -11.21
N LEU A 250 -12.13 14.58 -10.96
CA LEU A 250 -11.25 14.02 -12.00
C LEU A 250 -12.08 13.32 -13.08
N ALA A 251 -12.98 12.41 -12.70
CA ALA A 251 -13.82 11.64 -13.62
C ALA A 251 -14.62 12.55 -14.56
N ARG A 252 -15.23 13.62 -14.02
CA ARG A 252 -15.99 14.60 -14.81
C ARG A 252 -15.11 15.34 -15.81
N ARG A 253 -13.91 15.77 -15.40
CA ARG A 253 -12.95 16.43 -16.31
C ARG A 253 -12.48 15.47 -17.40
N SER A 254 -12.17 14.23 -17.07
CA SER A 254 -11.76 13.20 -18.03
C SER A 254 -12.86 12.90 -19.06
N VAL A 255 -14.12 12.74 -18.62
CA VAL A 255 -15.26 12.54 -19.55
C VAL A 255 -15.50 13.77 -20.43
N ALA A 256 -15.34 14.99 -19.90
CA ALA A 256 -15.48 16.20 -20.69
C ALA A 256 -14.46 16.26 -21.84
N LYS A 257 -13.20 15.86 -21.59
CA LYS A 257 -12.14 15.78 -22.62
C LYS A 257 -12.48 14.77 -23.73
N LEU A 258 -13.25 13.71 -23.45
CA LEU A 258 -13.65 12.71 -24.46
C LEU A 258 -14.63 13.23 -25.52
N LYS A 259 -15.33 14.35 -25.26
CA LYS A 259 -16.20 14.97 -26.28
C LYS A 259 -15.42 15.40 -27.52
N ASP A 260 -14.17 15.79 -27.32
CA ASP A 260 -13.27 16.24 -28.37
C ASP A 260 -12.40 15.10 -28.94
N ASN A 261 -12.40 13.92 -28.29
CA ASN A 261 -11.66 12.72 -28.71
C ASN A 261 -12.40 11.42 -28.31
N PRO A 262 -13.37 10.95 -29.11
CA PRO A 262 -14.20 9.79 -28.76
C PRO A 262 -13.45 8.45 -28.78
N ASP A 263 -12.29 8.38 -29.45
CA ASP A 263 -11.39 7.21 -29.45
C ASP A 263 -10.32 7.29 -28.34
N GLY A 264 -10.50 8.20 -27.37
CA GLY A 264 -9.62 8.38 -26.22
C GLY A 264 -9.74 7.26 -25.18
N ILE A 265 -9.50 7.62 -23.92
CA ILE A 265 -9.59 6.67 -22.80
C ILE A 265 -11.04 6.30 -22.47
N GLN A 266 -11.23 5.16 -21.80
CA GLN A 266 -12.52 4.77 -21.23
C GLN A 266 -12.58 5.14 -19.75
N VAL A 267 -13.58 5.93 -19.34
CA VAL A 267 -13.79 6.30 -17.93
C VAL A 267 -14.94 5.48 -17.35
N ILE A 268 -14.69 4.78 -16.24
CA ILE A 268 -15.68 3.97 -15.53
C ILE A 268 -15.62 4.21 -14.03
N GLY A 269 -16.76 4.60 -13.46
CA GLY A 269 -16.90 4.87 -12.04
C GLY A 269 -17.32 3.65 -11.23
N TYR A 270 -16.90 3.61 -9.97
CA TYR A 270 -17.48 2.73 -8.96
C TYR A 270 -17.81 3.53 -7.70
N GLY A 271 -18.74 3.04 -6.89
CA GLY A 271 -19.12 3.74 -5.67
C GLY A 271 -20.38 3.15 -5.09
N SER A 272 -20.91 3.76 -4.05
CA SER A 272 -22.21 3.43 -3.48
C SER A 272 -23.28 4.44 -3.92
N GLY A 273 -22.85 5.61 -4.42
CA GLY A 273 -23.70 6.58 -5.08
C GLY A 273 -24.36 6.05 -6.36
N GLY A 274 -25.48 6.69 -6.73
CA GLY A 274 -26.15 6.45 -8.01
C GLY A 274 -25.34 6.95 -9.19
N ALA A 275 -25.96 7.03 -10.37
CA ALA A 275 -25.47 7.93 -11.42
C ALA A 275 -25.66 9.41 -11.04
N LEU A 276 -26.08 9.70 -9.81
CA LEU A 276 -26.44 11.00 -9.28
C LEU A 276 -25.43 11.42 -8.20
N ASP A 277 -25.06 12.70 -8.17
CA ASP A 277 -24.26 13.27 -7.09
C ASP A 277 -25.12 13.61 -5.86
N ASP A 278 -24.51 14.16 -4.80
CA ASP A 278 -25.18 14.52 -3.55
C ASP A 278 -26.33 15.53 -3.72
N SER A 279 -26.37 16.25 -4.86
CA SER A 279 -27.44 17.18 -5.21
C SER A 279 -28.60 16.51 -5.96
N GLY A 280 -28.47 15.21 -6.28
CA GLY A 280 -29.42 14.46 -7.08
C GLY A 280 -29.29 14.68 -8.59
N ALA A 281 -28.21 15.32 -9.06
CA ALA A 281 -27.95 15.57 -10.47
C ALA A 281 -27.10 14.46 -11.10
N GLU A 282 -27.32 14.12 -12.37
CA GLU A 282 -26.48 13.13 -13.06
C GLU A 282 -25.00 13.52 -13.01
N THR A 283 -24.17 12.59 -12.54
CA THR A 283 -22.72 12.72 -12.45
C THR A 283 -22.08 12.93 -13.82
N GLY A 284 -22.74 12.45 -14.89
CA GLY A 284 -22.21 12.45 -16.25
C GLY A 284 -21.12 11.39 -16.49
N VAL A 285 -20.84 10.54 -15.50
CA VAL A 285 -19.79 9.51 -15.55
C VAL A 285 -20.44 8.12 -15.67
N PRO A 286 -20.04 7.27 -16.63
CA PRO A 286 -20.51 5.89 -16.69
C PRO A 286 -20.17 5.12 -15.41
N VAL A 287 -21.16 4.45 -14.81
CA VAL A 287 -20.96 3.63 -13.60
C VAL A 287 -20.76 2.17 -14.02
N GLY A 288 -19.67 1.55 -13.59
CA GLY A 288 -19.37 0.13 -13.82
C GLY A 288 -19.85 -0.80 -12.72
N ALA A 289 -19.70 -0.38 -11.47
CA ALA A 289 -20.09 -1.14 -10.30
C ALA A 289 -20.67 -0.24 -9.21
N ARG A 290 -21.85 -0.59 -8.68
CA ARG A 290 -22.49 0.11 -7.56
C ARG A 290 -22.57 -0.80 -6.33
N LEU A 291 -22.00 -0.37 -5.21
CA LEU A 291 -22.20 -1.01 -3.91
C LEU A 291 -23.63 -0.70 -3.42
N LEU A 292 -24.45 -1.75 -3.29
CA LEU A 292 -25.84 -1.64 -2.82
C LEU A 292 -25.93 -1.75 -1.29
N SER A 293 -25.14 -2.65 -0.70
CA SER A 293 -25.08 -2.82 0.76
C SER A 293 -23.76 -3.41 1.22
N TRP A 294 -23.44 -3.17 2.49
CA TRP A 294 -22.33 -3.78 3.22
C TRP A 294 -22.82 -4.28 4.57
N GLU A 295 -22.57 -5.55 4.87
CA GLU A 295 -22.90 -6.19 6.14
C GLU A 295 -21.62 -6.70 6.84
N PRO A 296 -21.20 -6.07 7.94
CA PRO A 296 -20.07 -6.55 8.74
C PRO A 296 -20.31 -7.97 9.30
N ARG A 297 -19.23 -8.76 9.45
CA ARG A 297 -19.22 -10.10 10.09
C ARG A 297 -18.09 -10.15 11.14
N ASP A 298 -18.02 -11.22 11.97
CA ASP A 298 -17.03 -11.33 13.07
C ASP A 298 -15.59 -11.05 12.61
N VAL A 299 -15.24 -11.53 11.42
CA VAL A 299 -14.07 -11.10 10.65
C VAL A 299 -14.56 -10.82 9.24
N GLY A 300 -14.33 -9.60 8.75
CA GLY A 300 -14.71 -9.22 7.39
C GLY A 300 -16.13 -8.71 7.23
N GLY A 301 -16.74 -8.99 6.07
CA GLY A 301 -18.11 -8.63 5.76
C GLY A 301 -18.59 -9.10 4.39
N VAL A 302 -19.85 -8.81 4.09
CA VAL A 302 -20.52 -9.19 2.83
C VAL A 302 -20.96 -7.93 2.11
N ALA A 303 -20.49 -7.75 0.88
CA ALA A 303 -20.92 -6.70 -0.02
C ALA A 303 -21.95 -7.25 -1.01
N VAL A 304 -23.02 -6.50 -1.25
CA VAL A 304 -23.93 -6.70 -2.38
C VAL A 304 -23.71 -5.56 -3.36
N PHE A 305 -23.48 -5.87 -4.63
CA PHE A 305 -23.18 -4.86 -5.65
C PHE A 305 -23.86 -5.15 -6.99
N GLN A 306 -24.10 -4.12 -7.77
CA GLN A 306 -24.68 -4.18 -9.12
C GLN A 306 -23.62 -3.83 -10.16
N LEU A 307 -23.40 -4.71 -11.13
CA LEU A 307 -22.65 -4.39 -12.34
C LEU A 307 -23.59 -3.75 -13.36
N SER A 308 -23.12 -2.75 -14.11
CA SER A 308 -23.98 -1.99 -15.02
C SER A 308 -24.44 -2.77 -16.24
N ASP A 309 -23.71 -3.81 -16.63
CA ASP A 309 -24.01 -4.66 -17.77
C ASP A 309 -24.68 -5.99 -17.39
N GLU A 310 -25.04 -6.15 -16.11
CA GLU A 310 -25.74 -7.33 -15.62
C GLU A 310 -27.08 -6.96 -15.00
N PRO A 311 -28.13 -7.80 -15.16
CA PRO A 311 -29.45 -7.49 -14.62
C PRO A 311 -29.58 -7.81 -13.12
N ALA A 312 -28.75 -8.71 -12.58
CA ALA A 312 -28.85 -9.20 -11.22
C ALA A 312 -27.68 -8.69 -10.36
N PRO A 313 -27.93 -8.31 -9.09
CA PRO A 313 -26.86 -8.03 -8.15
C PRO A 313 -26.00 -9.27 -7.88
N ARG A 314 -24.72 -9.03 -7.59
CA ARG A 314 -23.77 -10.03 -7.12
C ARG A 314 -23.42 -9.83 -5.66
N THR A 315 -22.88 -10.88 -5.05
CA THR A 315 -22.40 -10.88 -3.67
C THR A 315 -20.90 -11.13 -3.67
N LEU A 316 -20.19 -10.39 -2.82
CA LEU A 316 -18.77 -10.56 -2.56
C LEU A 316 -18.55 -10.66 -1.05
N ARG A 317 -17.96 -11.76 -0.60
CA ARG A 317 -17.51 -11.91 0.80
C ARG A 317 -16.07 -11.43 0.92
N LEU A 318 -15.78 -10.59 1.90
CA LEU A 318 -14.41 -10.14 2.18
C LEU A 318 -14.01 -10.60 3.57
N SER A 319 -12.78 -11.09 3.71
CA SER A 319 -12.20 -11.42 5.02
C SER A 319 -11.68 -10.18 5.77
N VAL A 320 -11.71 -9.00 5.12
CA VAL A 320 -11.32 -7.72 5.69
C VAL A 320 -12.54 -6.84 5.98
N PRO A 321 -12.63 -6.20 7.15
CA PRO A 321 -13.81 -5.43 7.54
C PRO A 321 -13.82 -4.03 6.93
N GLY A 322 -15.00 -3.40 6.95
CA GLY A 322 -15.21 -2.02 6.55
C GLY A 322 -15.74 -1.84 5.12
N ARG A 323 -16.71 -0.95 4.98
CA ARG A 323 -17.29 -0.56 3.67
C ARG A 323 -16.24 -0.05 2.69
N HIS A 324 -15.20 0.63 3.17
CA HIS A 324 -14.10 1.12 2.33
C HIS A 324 -13.30 -0.03 1.68
N MET A 325 -13.18 -1.19 2.34
CA MET A 325 -12.58 -2.37 1.72
C MET A 325 -13.46 -2.96 0.61
N ALA A 326 -14.79 -2.90 0.75
CA ALA A 326 -15.70 -3.25 -0.34
C ALA A 326 -15.53 -2.33 -1.55
N LEU A 327 -15.38 -1.02 -1.33
CA LEU A 327 -15.10 -0.07 -2.41
C LEU A 327 -13.75 -0.35 -3.09
N ASN A 328 -12.68 -0.60 -2.32
CA ASN A 328 -11.38 -1.01 -2.85
C ASN A 328 -11.49 -2.27 -3.72
N ALA A 329 -12.27 -3.25 -3.26
CA ALA A 329 -12.52 -4.49 -4.00
C ALA A 329 -13.28 -4.24 -5.32
N LEU A 330 -14.23 -3.31 -5.35
CA LEU A 330 -14.92 -2.93 -6.61
C LEU A 330 -13.97 -2.25 -7.60
N GLY A 331 -13.08 -1.37 -7.13
CA GLY A 331 -12.03 -0.76 -7.97
C GLY A 331 -11.09 -1.81 -8.56
N ALA A 332 -10.61 -2.74 -7.72
CA ALA A 332 -9.79 -3.88 -8.16
C ALA A 332 -10.53 -4.80 -9.14
N LEU A 333 -11.80 -5.10 -8.89
CA LEU A 333 -12.65 -5.94 -9.74
C LEU A 333 -12.78 -5.35 -11.15
N LEU A 334 -13.08 -4.05 -11.26
CA LEU A 334 -13.21 -3.38 -12.56
C LEU A 334 -11.89 -3.32 -13.32
N ALA A 335 -10.76 -3.13 -12.61
CA ALA A 335 -9.44 -3.16 -13.20
C ALA A 335 -9.05 -4.57 -13.69
N ALA A 336 -9.32 -5.62 -12.89
CA ALA A 336 -9.09 -7.00 -13.27
C ALA A 336 -9.91 -7.37 -14.52
N ARG A 337 -11.18 -6.97 -14.56
CA ARG A 337 -12.06 -7.18 -15.71
C ARG A 337 -11.51 -6.59 -17.02
N ALA A 338 -10.77 -5.48 -16.94
CA ALA A 338 -10.14 -4.85 -18.11
C ALA A 338 -9.02 -5.71 -18.74
N THR A 339 -8.59 -6.79 -18.07
CA THR A 339 -7.62 -7.77 -18.59
C THR A 339 -8.28 -8.89 -19.39
N GLY A 340 -9.61 -9.02 -19.34
CA GLY A 340 -10.35 -10.14 -19.91
C GLY A 340 -10.55 -11.32 -18.94
N ALA A 341 -10.13 -11.19 -17.68
CA ALA A 341 -10.41 -12.16 -16.62
C ALA A 341 -11.92 -12.36 -16.40
N ASP A 342 -12.32 -13.60 -16.09
CA ASP A 342 -13.72 -13.96 -15.85
C ASP A 342 -14.25 -13.32 -14.55
N MET A 343 -15.48 -12.80 -14.60
CA MET A 343 -16.08 -12.11 -13.45
C MET A 343 -16.31 -13.03 -12.25
N GLY A 344 -16.68 -14.29 -12.49
CA GLY A 344 -16.86 -15.28 -11.43
C GLY A 344 -15.54 -15.62 -10.74
N GLU A 345 -14.47 -15.81 -11.52
CA GLU A 345 -13.13 -16.06 -10.98
C GLU A 345 -12.56 -14.85 -10.24
N ILE A 346 -12.75 -13.63 -10.77
CA ILE A 346 -12.35 -12.39 -10.07
C ILE A 346 -12.99 -12.33 -8.69
N ILE A 347 -14.30 -12.57 -8.59
CA ILE A 347 -15.02 -12.56 -7.32
C ILE A 347 -14.45 -13.60 -6.37
N GLN A 348 -14.25 -14.85 -6.83
CA GLN A 348 -13.67 -15.90 -5.99
C GLN A 348 -12.26 -15.56 -5.49
N GLY A 349 -11.43 -14.96 -6.34
CA GLY A 349 -10.10 -14.49 -5.94
C GLY A 349 -10.16 -13.40 -4.87
N LEU A 350 -11.07 -12.44 -5.03
CA LEU A 350 -11.30 -11.41 -4.02
C LEU A 350 -11.86 -11.98 -2.70
N GLU A 351 -12.70 -13.03 -2.76
CA GLU A 351 -13.16 -13.74 -1.55
C GLU A 351 -12.01 -14.44 -0.80
N GLY A 352 -10.97 -14.86 -1.54
CA GLY A 352 -9.75 -15.46 -1.01
C GLY A 352 -8.74 -14.46 -0.42
N PHE A 353 -8.95 -13.15 -0.58
CA PHE A 353 -8.05 -12.13 -0.06
C PHE A 353 -8.05 -12.11 1.48
N GLY A 354 -6.91 -12.49 2.06
CA GLY A 354 -6.61 -12.55 3.49
C GLY A 354 -6.03 -11.25 4.08
N GLY A 355 -5.99 -10.17 3.31
CA GLY A 355 -5.55 -8.86 3.76
C GLY A 355 -4.09 -8.55 3.48
N VAL A 356 -3.69 -7.33 3.84
CA VAL A 356 -2.30 -6.84 3.77
C VAL A 356 -1.80 -6.65 5.19
N HIS A 357 -0.50 -6.89 5.41
CA HIS A 357 0.12 -6.64 6.70
C HIS A 357 -0.16 -5.20 7.16
N ARG A 358 -0.63 -5.03 8.42
CA ARG A 358 -1.06 -3.74 9.02
C ARG A 358 -2.22 -3.03 8.31
N ARG A 359 -3.16 -3.76 7.68
CA ARG A 359 -4.43 -3.19 7.20
C ARG A 359 -5.59 -3.94 7.83
N PHE A 360 -6.06 -3.42 8.96
CA PHE A 360 -7.04 -4.04 9.86
C PHE A 360 -6.71 -5.52 10.14
N GLN A 361 -5.43 -5.80 10.36
CA GLN A 361 -4.92 -7.17 10.46
C GLN A 361 -5.25 -7.74 11.83
N LEU A 362 -5.91 -8.90 11.90
CA LEU A 362 -6.13 -9.59 13.17
C LEU A 362 -4.81 -10.15 13.69
N THR A 363 -4.30 -9.57 14.78
CA THR A 363 -3.08 -10.03 15.46
C THR A 363 -3.37 -11.22 16.37
N GLY A 364 -4.55 -11.25 16.99
CA GLY A 364 -4.96 -12.37 17.83
C GLY A 364 -6.23 -12.13 18.62
N ARG A 365 -6.61 -13.15 19.39
CA ARG A 365 -7.77 -13.13 20.29
C ARG A 365 -7.35 -13.62 21.66
N GLU A 366 -7.80 -12.95 22.71
CA GLU A 366 -7.52 -13.35 24.08
C GLU A 366 -8.62 -12.88 25.03
N ASN A 367 -9.08 -13.75 25.94
CA ASN A 367 -10.11 -13.42 26.93
C ASN A 367 -11.36 -12.71 26.35
N GLY A 368 -11.77 -13.11 25.14
CA GLY A 368 -12.91 -12.54 24.42
C GLY A 368 -12.67 -11.16 23.79
N VAL A 369 -11.42 -10.67 23.80
CA VAL A 369 -10.97 -9.43 23.15
C VAL A 369 -10.28 -9.77 21.84
N ARG A 370 -10.55 -9.00 20.78
CA ARG A 370 -9.83 -9.09 19.51
C ARG A 370 -8.81 -7.95 19.44
N VAL A 371 -7.60 -8.27 19.02
CA VAL A 371 -6.51 -7.29 18.84
C VAL A 371 -6.18 -7.22 17.35
N PHE A 372 -6.30 -6.03 16.77
CA PHE A 372 -5.97 -5.73 15.38
C PHE A 372 -4.80 -4.76 15.29
N ASP A 373 -4.11 -4.77 14.16
CA ASP A 373 -3.06 -3.81 13.80
C ASP A 373 -3.40 -3.09 12.50
N ASP A 374 -3.20 -1.77 12.48
CA ASP A 374 -3.48 -0.92 11.33
C ASP A 374 -2.43 0.20 11.13
N TYR A 375 -2.11 0.49 9.87
CA TYR A 375 -1.13 1.49 9.45
C TYR A 375 -1.68 2.93 9.43
N ALA A 376 -2.99 3.13 9.64
CA ALA A 376 -3.64 4.44 9.55
C ALA A 376 -2.87 5.53 10.32
N HIS A 377 -2.49 6.58 9.59
CA HIS A 377 -1.67 7.69 10.10
C HIS A 377 -2.06 9.04 9.48
N HIS A 378 -3.11 9.06 8.66
CA HIS A 378 -3.83 10.28 8.26
C HIS A 378 -5.22 10.31 8.93
N PRO A 379 -5.78 11.48 9.31
CA PRO A 379 -7.09 11.55 9.98
C PRO A 379 -8.23 10.83 9.24
N THR A 380 -8.26 10.88 7.90
CA THR A 380 -9.25 10.14 7.10
C THR A 380 -9.12 8.63 7.28
N GLU A 381 -7.90 8.08 7.22
CA GLU A 381 -7.65 6.65 7.44
C GLU A 381 -8.06 6.23 8.85
N VAL A 382 -7.72 7.05 9.87
CA VAL A 382 -8.09 6.80 11.27
C VAL A 382 -9.61 6.73 11.41
N ARG A 383 -10.36 7.65 10.79
CA ARG A 383 -11.84 7.60 10.79
C ARG A 383 -12.35 6.33 10.15
N ALA A 384 -11.84 5.96 8.97
CA ALA A 384 -12.31 4.78 8.24
C ALA A 384 -12.13 3.49 9.05
N VAL A 385 -10.99 3.33 9.73
CA VAL A 385 -10.69 2.17 10.58
C VAL A 385 -11.57 2.15 11.82
N LEU A 386 -11.70 3.28 12.54
CA LEU A 386 -12.50 3.32 13.77
C LEU A 386 -14.00 3.16 13.48
N SER A 387 -14.50 3.69 12.37
CA SER A 387 -15.87 3.45 11.91
C SER A 387 -16.10 1.96 11.60
N ALA A 388 -15.18 1.29 10.91
CA ALA A 388 -15.28 -0.15 10.65
C ALA A 388 -15.28 -0.97 11.95
N ALA A 389 -14.46 -0.59 12.92
CA ALA A 389 -14.44 -1.24 14.24
C ALA A 389 -15.71 -1.00 15.04
N ALA A 390 -16.28 0.21 14.98
CA ALA A 390 -17.54 0.55 15.63
C ALA A 390 -18.72 -0.24 15.03
N GLU A 391 -18.77 -0.36 13.70
CA GLU A 391 -19.74 -1.19 13.00
C GLU A 391 -19.63 -2.66 13.42
N LEU A 392 -18.39 -3.18 13.53
CA LEU A 392 -18.12 -4.54 13.96
C LEU A 392 -18.68 -4.83 15.36
N VAL A 393 -18.39 -3.99 16.35
CA VAL A 393 -18.87 -4.20 17.74
C VAL A 393 -20.38 -3.95 17.88
N ALA A 394 -20.97 -3.08 17.06
CA ALA A 394 -22.40 -2.83 17.03
C ALA A 394 -23.17 -4.01 16.42
N GLN A 395 -22.64 -4.62 15.36
CA GLN A 395 -23.30 -5.74 14.69
C GLN A 395 -23.42 -6.97 15.59
N GLU A 396 -22.39 -7.28 16.39
CA GLU A 396 -22.43 -8.40 17.33
C GLU A 396 -23.53 -8.28 18.39
N ALA A 397 -23.84 -7.04 18.80
CA ALA A 397 -24.97 -6.80 19.69
C ALA A 397 -26.31 -7.02 18.97
N ARG A 398 -26.41 -6.62 17.71
CA ARG A 398 -27.63 -6.80 16.89
C ARG A 398 -27.91 -8.27 16.57
N ASP A 399 -26.88 -9.07 16.32
CA ASP A 399 -27.01 -10.50 16.03
C ASP A 399 -27.35 -11.34 17.28
N GLY A 400 -27.53 -10.70 18.45
CA GLY A 400 -27.86 -11.36 19.71
C GLY A 400 -26.68 -12.11 20.33
N ALA A 401 -25.48 -12.01 19.76
CA ALA A 401 -24.27 -12.63 20.29
C ALA A 401 -23.89 -12.05 21.66
N ARG A 402 -24.31 -10.80 21.95
CA ARG A 402 -24.15 -10.18 23.27
C ARG A 402 -25.32 -9.29 23.67
N SER A 403 -25.51 -9.19 24.99
CA SER A 403 -26.48 -8.28 25.62
C SER A 403 -26.08 -6.81 25.59
N ARG A 404 -24.80 -6.50 25.31
CA ARG A 404 -24.26 -5.14 25.11
C ARG A 404 -23.17 -5.15 24.03
N PRO A 405 -23.07 -4.09 23.22
CA PRO A 405 -21.96 -3.94 22.28
C PRO A 405 -20.63 -3.87 23.04
N GLY A 406 -19.59 -4.46 22.46
CA GLY A 406 -18.22 -4.25 22.90
C GLY A 406 -17.78 -2.80 22.64
N ARG A 407 -16.62 -2.42 23.19
CA ARG A 407 -16.03 -1.10 22.96
C ARG A 407 -14.92 -1.15 21.92
N VAL A 408 -14.68 -0.03 21.26
CA VAL A 408 -13.49 0.19 20.44
C VAL A 408 -12.42 0.89 21.28
N ILE A 409 -11.28 0.24 21.48
CA ILE A 409 -10.10 0.78 22.15
C ILE A 409 -9.01 0.97 21.11
N VAL A 410 -8.51 2.19 20.96
CA VAL A 410 -7.41 2.48 20.02
C VAL A 410 -6.13 2.85 20.76
N VAL A 411 -5.02 2.25 20.35
CA VAL A 411 -3.66 2.59 20.77
C VAL A 411 -3.00 3.29 19.58
N PHE A 412 -2.99 4.62 19.61
CA PHE A 412 -2.54 5.44 18.49
C PHE A 412 -1.13 6.00 18.72
N GLN A 413 -0.28 5.85 17.72
CA GLN A 413 1.04 6.48 17.66
C GLN A 413 1.07 7.52 16.52
N PRO A 414 1.19 8.82 16.85
CA PRO A 414 1.38 9.84 15.83
C PRO A 414 2.68 9.61 15.04
N HIS A 415 2.65 9.90 13.74
CA HIS A 415 3.79 9.74 12.84
C HIS A 415 4.26 11.13 12.36
N LEU A 416 5.56 11.42 12.48
CA LEU A 416 6.21 12.71 12.20
C LEU A 416 5.78 13.86 13.14
N TYR A 417 6.74 14.72 13.48
CA TYR A 417 6.50 15.93 14.27
C TYR A 417 5.74 16.98 13.45
N SER A 418 6.16 17.26 12.22
CA SER A 418 5.46 18.21 11.34
C SER A 418 3.99 17.85 11.16
N ARG A 419 3.70 16.59 10.80
CA ARG A 419 2.33 16.08 10.63
C ARG A 419 1.52 16.15 11.93
N THR A 420 2.13 15.84 13.06
CA THR A 420 1.47 15.96 14.38
C THR A 420 1.12 17.42 14.68
N ALA A 421 2.02 18.37 14.41
CA ALA A 421 1.76 19.79 14.61
C ALA A 421 0.63 20.31 13.73
N THR A 422 0.59 19.87 12.46
CA THR A 422 -0.44 20.28 11.49
C THR A 422 -1.82 19.70 11.81
N PHE A 423 -1.91 18.41 12.14
CA PHE A 423 -3.18 17.68 12.18
C PHE A 423 -3.64 17.25 13.58
N ALA A 424 -3.08 17.79 14.66
CA ALA A 424 -3.42 17.35 16.02
C ALA A 424 -4.92 17.40 16.32
N THR A 425 -5.60 18.47 15.89
CA THR A 425 -7.05 18.66 16.10
C THR A 425 -7.86 17.63 15.32
N GLU A 426 -7.49 17.41 14.06
CA GLU A 426 -8.13 16.48 13.13
C GLU A 426 -7.95 15.03 13.60
N PHE A 427 -6.77 14.68 14.10
CA PHE A 427 -6.51 13.40 14.76
C PHE A 427 -7.35 13.25 16.02
N GLY A 428 -7.41 14.26 16.90
CA GLY A 428 -8.23 14.22 18.10
C GLY A 428 -9.71 13.96 17.79
N ALA A 429 -10.24 14.64 16.76
CA ALA A 429 -11.59 14.42 16.26
C ALA A 429 -11.80 13.02 15.67
N ALA A 430 -10.82 12.49 14.93
CA ALA A 430 -10.91 11.15 14.35
C ALA A 430 -10.86 10.06 15.44
N LEU A 431 -9.92 10.16 16.37
CA LEU A 431 -9.74 9.24 17.49
C LEU A 431 -10.93 9.24 18.45
N SER A 432 -11.67 10.35 18.52
CA SER A 432 -12.90 10.47 19.32
C SER A 432 -14.06 9.60 18.80
N LEU A 433 -13.88 8.89 17.68
CA LEU A 433 -14.80 7.82 17.25
C LEU A 433 -14.64 6.54 18.08
N ALA A 434 -13.49 6.33 18.72
CA ALA A 434 -13.28 5.22 19.65
C ALA A 434 -13.95 5.48 21.01
N ASP A 435 -14.20 4.42 21.78
CA ASP A 435 -14.74 4.54 23.13
C ASP A 435 -13.67 4.85 24.17
N GLU A 436 -12.42 4.42 23.91
CA GLU A 436 -11.27 4.66 24.77
C GLU A 436 -9.98 4.76 23.94
N VAL A 437 -9.15 5.76 24.24
CA VAL A 437 -7.98 6.12 23.43
C VAL A 437 -6.72 6.08 24.29
N VAL A 438 -5.68 5.40 23.81
CA VAL A 438 -4.32 5.46 24.37
C VAL A 438 -3.43 6.11 23.32
N VAL A 439 -2.89 7.29 23.60
CA VAL A 439 -1.99 8.01 22.69
C VAL A 439 -0.55 7.85 23.16
N LEU A 440 0.31 7.35 22.27
CA LEU A 440 1.75 7.23 22.48
C LEU A 440 2.47 8.53 22.12
N ASP A 441 3.78 8.61 22.39
CA ASP A 441 4.58 9.71 21.88
C ASP A 441 4.85 9.58 20.37
N VAL A 442 5.26 10.69 19.74
CA VAL A 442 5.46 10.79 18.29
C VAL A 442 6.58 9.86 17.82
N TYR A 443 6.30 9.06 16.80
CA TYR A 443 7.34 8.37 16.04
C TYR A 443 7.93 9.33 15.00
N GLY A 444 9.13 9.85 15.27
CA GLY A 444 9.76 10.90 14.46
C GLY A 444 10.24 10.47 13.08
N ALA A 445 10.35 9.18 12.76
CA ALA A 445 10.72 8.68 11.42
C ALA A 445 11.91 9.39 10.73
N ARG A 446 12.96 9.78 11.49
CA ARG A 446 14.16 10.53 11.07
C ARG A 446 14.00 12.06 10.97
N GLU A 447 12.84 12.61 11.28
CA GLU A 447 12.62 14.04 11.44
C GLU A 447 13.25 14.57 12.74
N GLU A 448 13.77 15.80 12.70
CA GLU A 448 14.24 16.47 13.91
C GLU A 448 13.04 16.81 14.81
N PRO A 449 13.11 16.53 16.12
CA PRO A 449 12.05 16.89 17.05
C PRO A 449 11.70 18.38 17.02
N LEU A 450 10.41 18.68 16.86
CA LEU A 450 9.92 20.05 16.93
C LEU A 450 9.61 20.44 18.39
N PRO A 451 10.12 21.58 18.88
CA PRO A 451 9.83 22.03 20.24
C PRO A 451 8.33 22.13 20.53
N GLY A 452 7.88 21.48 21.60
CA GLY A 452 6.48 21.49 22.02
C GLY A 452 5.56 20.52 21.28
N VAL A 453 6.06 19.76 20.29
CA VAL A 453 5.28 18.78 19.54
C VAL A 453 5.55 17.38 20.08
N ASN A 454 4.55 16.79 20.72
CA ASN A 454 4.59 15.43 21.26
C ASN A 454 3.19 14.81 21.20
N GLY A 455 3.07 13.53 21.57
CA GLY A 455 1.78 12.83 21.52
C GLY A 455 0.68 13.44 22.40
N ALA A 456 1.04 14.18 23.45
CA ALA A 456 0.06 14.86 24.29
C ALA A 456 -0.71 15.94 23.54
N LEU A 457 -0.12 16.53 22.48
CA LEU A 457 -0.80 17.50 21.63
C LEU A 457 -2.05 16.88 20.97
N VAL A 458 -1.92 15.65 20.46
CA VAL A 458 -3.05 14.88 19.91
C VAL A 458 -4.00 14.47 21.02
N ALA A 459 -3.49 13.97 22.14
CA ALA A 459 -4.30 13.52 23.27
C ALA A 459 -5.22 14.63 23.81
N ASN A 460 -4.73 15.88 23.88
CA ASN A 460 -5.50 17.03 24.35
C ASN A 460 -6.66 17.40 23.41
N ALA A 461 -6.63 16.99 22.14
CA ALA A 461 -7.71 17.21 21.18
C ALA A 461 -8.76 16.08 21.18
N VAL A 462 -8.54 14.99 21.93
CA VAL A 462 -9.50 13.87 22.04
C VAL A 462 -10.62 14.22 23.02
N THR A 463 -11.87 13.97 22.64
CA THR A 463 -13.07 14.28 23.43
C THR A 463 -13.63 13.08 24.21
N LYS A 464 -13.07 11.90 23.99
CA LYS A 464 -13.39 10.63 24.66
C LYS A 464 -12.39 10.33 25.79
N PRO A 465 -12.65 9.32 26.65
CA PRO A 465 -11.65 8.86 27.62
C PRO A 465 -10.31 8.60 26.93
N VAL A 466 -9.28 9.36 27.32
CA VAL A 466 -7.97 9.36 26.69
C VAL A 466 -6.86 9.23 27.73
N HIS A 467 -5.83 8.46 27.38
CA HIS A 467 -4.64 8.24 28.20
C HIS A 467 -3.40 8.57 27.37
N TYR A 468 -2.60 9.54 27.81
CA TYR A 468 -1.27 9.75 27.23
C TYR A 468 -0.26 8.81 27.88
N GLN A 469 0.30 7.87 27.12
CA GLN A 469 1.23 6.85 27.58
C GLN A 469 2.51 6.86 26.72
N PRO A 470 3.50 7.72 27.04
CA PRO A 470 4.74 7.81 26.24
C PRO A 470 5.68 6.60 26.43
N ASP A 471 5.59 5.89 27.56
CA ASP A 471 6.39 4.69 27.81
C ASP A 471 5.68 3.45 27.22
N MET A 472 6.13 3.00 26.04
CA MET A 472 5.56 1.86 25.32
C MET A 472 5.56 0.55 26.14
N SER A 473 6.51 0.38 27.07
CA SER A 473 6.62 -0.86 27.86
C SER A 473 5.44 -1.08 28.82
N ARG A 474 4.68 -0.02 29.12
CA ARG A 474 3.51 -0.08 30.00
C ARG A 474 2.21 -0.35 29.26
N VAL A 475 2.19 -0.16 27.95
CA VAL A 475 0.95 -0.17 27.15
C VAL A 475 0.25 -1.53 27.22
N GLY A 476 0.99 -2.64 27.08
CA GLY A 476 0.40 -3.98 27.15
C GLY A 476 -0.37 -4.23 28.45
N LYS A 477 0.21 -3.85 29.60
CA LYS A 477 -0.44 -3.96 30.91
C LYS A 477 -1.62 -2.99 31.06
N GLN A 478 -1.47 -1.74 30.62
CA GLN A 478 -2.51 -0.72 30.70
C GLN A 478 -3.74 -1.13 29.88
N VAL A 479 -3.56 -1.41 28.59
CA VAL A 479 -4.64 -1.86 27.70
C VAL A 479 -5.23 -3.17 28.19
N GLY A 480 -4.37 -4.08 28.64
CA GLY A 480 -4.77 -5.30 29.32
C GLY A 480 -5.74 -5.01 30.45
N ALA A 481 -5.48 -4.00 31.31
CA ALA A 481 -6.36 -3.60 32.41
C ALA A 481 -7.61 -2.80 31.98
N LEU A 482 -7.60 -2.13 30.83
CA LEU A 482 -8.74 -1.36 30.31
C LEU A 482 -9.78 -2.25 29.60
N ALA A 483 -9.32 -3.18 28.77
CA ALA A 483 -10.18 -3.96 27.89
C ALA A 483 -11.16 -4.86 28.67
N ARG A 484 -12.24 -5.31 28.04
CA ARG A 484 -13.25 -6.22 28.61
C ARG A 484 -13.65 -7.23 27.55
N PRO A 485 -14.14 -8.42 27.93
CA PRO A 485 -14.64 -9.39 26.95
C PRO A 485 -15.61 -8.72 25.99
N GLY A 486 -15.22 -8.73 24.72
CA GLY A 486 -15.94 -8.14 23.63
C GLY A 486 -15.42 -6.85 23.04
N ASP A 487 -14.47 -6.23 23.71
CA ASP A 487 -13.80 -5.08 23.14
C ASP A 487 -12.97 -5.50 21.91
N VAL A 488 -12.84 -4.54 21.01
CA VAL A 488 -11.90 -4.55 19.90
C VAL A 488 -10.78 -3.58 20.26
N VAL A 489 -9.55 -4.06 20.25
CA VAL A 489 -8.34 -3.24 20.44
C VAL A 489 -7.65 -3.08 19.11
N ILE A 490 -7.23 -1.87 18.76
CA ILE A 490 -6.51 -1.58 17.51
C ILE A 490 -5.20 -0.86 17.85
N THR A 491 -4.06 -1.46 17.51
CA THR A 491 -2.79 -0.74 17.42
C THR A 491 -2.75 0.01 16.10
N MET A 492 -2.50 1.32 16.14
CA MET A 492 -2.70 2.20 14.99
C MET A 492 -1.56 3.20 14.84
N GLY A 493 -0.99 3.24 13.64
CA GLY A 493 0.05 4.19 13.24
C GLY A 493 1.10 3.55 12.34
N ALA A 494 1.96 4.37 11.73
CA ALA A 494 2.98 3.92 10.78
C ALA A 494 4.31 3.46 11.43
N GLY A 495 4.52 3.81 12.71
CA GLY A 495 5.75 3.54 13.47
C GLY A 495 5.83 2.13 14.07
N ASP A 496 6.46 2.04 15.24
CA ASP A 496 6.73 0.80 15.97
C ASP A 496 5.56 0.33 16.86
N VAL A 497 4.43 1.05 16.87
CA VAL A 497 3.17 0.64 17.52
C VAL A 497 2.70 -0.78 17.17
N THR A 498 3.02 -1.27 15.97
CA THR A 498 2.73 -2.66 15.52
C THR A 498 3.31 -3.73 16.44
N MET A 499 4.43 -3.42 17.12
CA MET A 499 5.09 -4.34 18.07
C MET A 499 4.28 -4.56 19.34
N LEU A 500 3.28 -3.70 19.61
CA LEU A 500 2.48 -3.76 20.83
C LEU A 500 1.36 -4.80 20.76
N GLY A 501 0.98 -5.28 19.58
CA GLY A 501 -0.09 -6.28 19.45
C GLY A 501 0.17 -7.53 20.30
N GLY A 502 1.39 -8.08 20.25
CA GLY A 502 1.79 -9.21 21.09
C GLY A 502 1.81 -8.87 22.59
N GLN A 503 2.32 -7.69 22.96
CA GLN A 503 2.37 -7.25 24.36
C GLN A 503 0.98 -7.03 24.97
N ILE A 504 0.03 -6.56 24.15
CA ILE A 504 -1.37 -6.40 24.55
C ILE A 504 -2.01 -7.78 24.77
N LEU A 505 -1.77 -8.74 23.86
CA LEU A 505 -2.24 -10.12 24.04
C LEU A 505 -1.69 -10.73 25.34
N ASP A 506 -0.40 -10.53 25.64
CA ASP A 506 0.20 -10.98 26.90
C ASP A 506 -0.40 -10.28 28.12
N GLY A 507 -0.64 -8.97 28.03
CA GLY A 507 -1.33 -8.20 29.07
C GLY A 507 -2.77 -8.69 29.32
N LEU A 508 -3.48 -9.10 28.27
CA LEU A 508 -4.80 -9.72 28.36
C LEU A 508 -4.73 -11.09 29.03
N ARG A 509 -3.75 -11.95 28.68
CA ARG A 509 -3.53 -13.28 29.29
C ARG A 509 -3.24 -13.19 30.78
N ALA A 510 -2.44 -12.21 31.19
CA ALA A 510 -1.95 -12.07 32.56
C ALA A 510 -3.06 -11.67 33.56
N ARG A 511 -4.28 -11.39 33.11
CA ARG A 511 -5.41 -11.11 34.00
C ARG A 511 -5.86 -12.37 34.74
N PRO A 512 -5.99 -12.32 36.08
CA PRO A 512 -6.68 -13.38 36.79
C PRO A 512 -8.12 -13.45 36.28
N GLY A 513 -8.48 -14.59 35.67
CA GLY A 513 -9.82 -14.81 35.13
C GLY A 513 -10.85 -14.51 36.21
N HIS A 514 -11.79 -13.62 35.92
CA HIS A 514 -13.00 -13.51 36.74
C HIS A 514 -13.72 -14.85 36.57
N GLY A 515 -13.62 -15.68 37.61
CA GLY A 515 -14.23 -17.00 37.68
C GLY A 515 -15.72 -16.93 37.36
N ARG A 516 -16.17 -17.99 36.68
CA ARG A 516 -17.57 -18.31 36.39
C ARG A 516 -18.46 -18.23 37.63
#